data_AF-A0A537PT68-F1
#
_entry.id   AF-A0A537PT68-F1
#
_cell.length_a   1.000
_cell.length_b   1.000
_cell.length_c   1.000
_cell.angle_alpha   90.00
_cell.angle_beta   90.00
_cell.angle_gamma   90.00
#
_symmetry.space_group_name_H-M   'P 1'
#
loop_
_entity.id
_entity.type
_entity.pdbx_description
1 polymer ?
#
loop_
_entity_poly.entity_id
_entity_poly.type
_entity_poly.pdbx_seq_one_letter_code
_entity_poly.pdbx_strand_id
1 'polypeptide(L)' 'AQALAHPQTAARNMLISVDDAVTGPLELAGNPMKLSAFADPPTRSRAPDLDADRDRILRELGF' A
#
# COMPACT_ATOMS: atom_id res chain seq x y z
N ALA A 1 6.32 -8.15 19.08
CA ALA A 1 5.07 -7.38 19.26
C ALA A 1 5.33 -5.91 19.58
N GLN A 2 6.37 -5.61 20.38
CA GLN A 2 6.71 -4.29 20.90
C GLN A 2 6.93 -3.23 19.81
N ALA A 3 7.55 -3.61 18.69
CA ALA A 3 7.77 -2.70 17.56
C ALA A 3 6.47 -2.22 16.91
N LEU A 4 5.44 -3.08 16.81
CA LEU A 4 4.13 -2.71 16.25
C LEU A 4 3.35 -1.79 17.21
N ALA A 5 3.43 -2.07 18.51
CA ALA A 5 2.78 -1.27 19.55
C ALA A 5 3.52 0.04 19.89
N HIS A 6 4.68 0.30 19.29
CA HIS A 6 5.49 1.47 19.63
C HIS A 6 4.80 2.76 19.14
N PRO A 7 4.72 3.84 19.95
CA PRO A 7 4.02 5.07 19.57
C PRO A 7 4.52 5.69 18.26
N GLN A 8 5.83 5.58 18.00
CA GLN A 8 6.43 6.09 16.75
C GLN A 8 5.92 5.32 15.51
N THR A 9 5.65 4.03 15.64
CA THR A 9 5.15 3.17 14.55
C THR A 9 3.74 3.62 14.15
N ALA A 10 2.88 3.87 15.13
CA ALA A 10 1.53 4.39 14.93
C ALA A 10 1.55 5.82 14.35
N ALA A 11 2.42 6.70 14.86
CA ALA A 11 2.51 8.09 14.41
C ALA A 11 3.03 8.27 12.97
N ARG A 12 3.58 7.22 12.35
CA ARG A 12 4.24 7.28 11.05
C ARG A 12 3.66 6.29 10.03
N ASN A 13 2.43 5.83 10.21
CA ASN A 13 1.77 4.87 9.31
C ASN A 13 2.73 3.73 8.92
N MET A 14 3.44 3.18 9.90
CA MET A 14 4.41 2.10 9.68
C MET A 14 3.73 0.73 9.63
N LEU A 15 2.47 0.67 10.09
CA LEU A 15 1.53 -0.40 9.82
C LEU A 15 0.38 0.24 9.04
N ILE A 16 0.11 -0.27 7.84
CA ILE A 16 -0.93 0.23 6.95
C ILE A 16 -1.94 -0.88 6.65
N SER A 17 -3.16 -0.48 6.28
CA SER A 17 -4.20 -1.43 5.88
C SER A 17 -4.39 -1.45 4.36
N VAL A 18 -4.58 -2.65 3.84
CA VAL A 18 -5.00 -2.90 2.46
C VAL A 18 -6.24 -3.77 2.51
N ASP A 19 -7.27 -3.36 1.78
CA ASP A 19 -8.46 -4.19 1.59
C ASP A 19 -8.33 -4.96 0.27
N ASP A 20 -8.32 -6.29 0.37
CA ASP A 20 -8.13 -7.20 -0.74
C ASP A 20 -9.32 -8.17 -0.83
N ALA A 21 -9.87 -8.32 -2.03
CA ALA A 21 -11.10 -9.10 -2.23
C ALA A 21 -10.90 -10.61 -2.03
N VAL A 22 -9.68 -11.12 -2.14
CA VAL A 22 -9.36 -12.55 -2.05
C VAL A 22 -8.93 -12.91 -0.63
N THR A 23 -8.07 -12.09 -0.04
CA THR A 23 -7.43 -12.35 1.25
C THR A 23 -8.10 -11.61 2.42
N GLY A 24 -8.99 -10.66 2.14
CA GLY A 24 -9.60 -9.78 3.15
C GLY A 24 -8.66 -8.65 3.57
N PRO A 25 -8.95 -7.97 4.69
CA PRO A 25 -8.10 -6.88 5.18
C PRO A 25 -6.73 -7.41 5.62
N LEU A 26 -5.68 -6.81 5.07
CA LEU A 26 -4.28 -7.11 5.38
C LEU A 26 -3.62 -5.94 6.11
N GLU A 27 -2.77 -6.26 7.08
CA GLU A 27 -1.83 -5.30 7.66
C GLU A 27 -0.44 -5.49 7.05
N LEU A 28 0.12 -4.41 6.52
CA LEU A 28 1.40 -4.41 5.82
C LEU A 28 2.34 -3.35 6.40
N ALA A 29 3.64 -3.53 6.18
CA ALA A 29 4.62 -2.50 6.50
C ALA A 29 4.41 -1.27 5.60
N GLY A 30 4.30 -0.09 6.22
CA GLY A 30 4.23 1.19 5.51
C GLY A 30 5.59 1.63 4.94
N ASN A 31 5.61 2.77 4.24
CA ASN A 31 6.86 3.30 3.70
C ASN A 31 7.81 3.76 4.84
N PRO A 32 9.03 3.24 4.97
CA PRO A 32 9.96 3.67 6.01
C PRO A 32 10.47 5.10 5.82
N MET A 33 10.47 5.60 4.59
CA MET A 33 10.93 6.95 4.23
C MET A 33 9.73 7.89 4.06
N LYS A 34 9.72 9.00 4.79
CA LYS A 34 8.66 10.01 4.75
C LYS A 34 9.22 11.31 4.19
N LEU A 35 8.52 11.89 3.23
CA LEU A 35 8.90 13.13 2.56
C LEU A 35 7.78 14.14 2.77
N SER A 36 8.12 15.32 3.29
CA SER A 36 7.13 16.37 3.61
C SER A 36 6.32 16.84 2.40
N ALA A 37 6.86 16.70 1.19
CA ALA A 37 6.19 17.05 -0.05
C ALA A 37 5.11 16.04 -0.48
N PHE A 38 5.01 14.87 0.17
CA PHE A 38 4.10 13.80 -0.23
C PHE A 38 3.24 13.33 0.94
N ALA A 39 1.99 12.97 0.64
CA ALA A 39 1.10 12.38 1.62
C ALA A 39 1.64 11.02 2.09
N ASP A 40 1.46 10.72 3.37
CA ASP A 40 1.73 9.42 3.96
C ASP A 40 0.40 8.79 4.39
N PRO A 41 -0.33 8.11 3.47
CA PRO A 41 -1.65 7.57 3.79
C PRO A 41 -1.54 6.31 4.67
N PRO A 42 -2.50 6.10 5.59
CA PRO A 42 -2.57 4.89 6.42
C PRO A 42 -3.08 3.66 5.66
N THR A 43 -3.55 3.84 4.42
CA THR A 43 -4.06 2.78 3.56
C THR A 43 -3.41 2.82 2.18
N ARG A 44 -3.40 1.66 1.51
CA ARG A 44 -2.94 1.51 0.12
C ARG A 44 -3.97 0.73 -0.68
N SER A 45 -3.99 0.96 -1.99
CA SER A 45 -4.71 0.07 -2.91
C SER A 45 -4.11 -1.33 -2.87
N ARG A 46 -4.95 -2.34 -3.11
CA ARG A 46 -4.51 -3.73 -3.23
C ARG A 46 -3.49 -3.90 -4.35
N ALA A 47 -2.70 -4.96 -4.24
CA ALA A 47 -1.86 -5.40 -5.35
C ALA A 47 -2.75 -5.77 -6.56
N PRO A 48 -2.32 -5.47 -7.79
CA PRO A 48 -3.06 -5.89 -8.97
C PRO A 48 -3.09 -7.42 -9.05
N ASP A 49 -4.21 -7.95 -9.53
CA ASP A 49 -4.31 -9.36 -9.90
C ASP A 49 -3.38 -9.66 -11.10
N LEU A 50 -3.11 -10.95 -11.32
CA LEU A 50 -2.37 -11.36 -12.50
C LEU A 50 -3.07 -10.84 -13.76
N ASP A 51 -2.31 -10.09 -14.57
CA ASP A 51 -2.76 -9.51 -15.85
C ASP A 51 -3.79 -8.35 -15.74
N ALA A 52 -4.07 -7.82 -14.54
CA ALA A 52 -5.15 -6.84 -14.32
C ALA A 52 -5.05 -5.55 -15.15
N ASP A 53 -3.84 -5.11 -15.50
CA ASP A 53 -3.58 -3.85 -16.18
C ASP A 53 -3.19 -3.99 -17.66
N ARG A 54 -3.16 -5.22 -18.20
CA ARG A 54 -2.59 -5.51 -19.54
C ARG A 54 -3.17 -4.63 -20.64
N ASP A 55 -4.49 -4.59 -20.77
CA ASP A 55 -5.16 -3.85 -21.85
C ASP A 55 -4.91 -2.34 -21.76
N ARG A 56 -4.80 -1.81 -20.53
CA ARG A 56 -4.47 -0.39 -20.32
C ARG A 56 -3.05 -0.10 -20.80
N ILE A 57 -2.09 -0.93 -20.41
CA ILE A 57 -0.68 -0.78 -20.79
C ILE A 57 -0.50 -0.92 -22.31
N LEU A 58 -1.16 -1.88 -22.95
CA LEU A 58 -1.08 -2.06 -24.41
C LEU A 58 -1.59 -0.83 -25.16
N ARG A 59 -2.74 -0.27 -24.75
CA ARG A 59 -3.25 0.97 -25.33
C ARG A 59 -2.30 2.15 -25.16
N GLU A 60 -1.67 2.30 -23.98
CA GLU A 60 -0.67 3.35 -23.72
C GLU A 60 0.55 3.22 -24.64
N LEU A 61 0.89 2.01 -25.07
CA LEU A 61 1.99 1.71 -25.98
C LEU A 61 1.59 1.69 -27.48
N GLY A 62 0.31 1.91 -27.79
CA GLY A 62 -0.21 1.92 -29.17
C GLY A 62 -0.52 0.54 -29.77
N PHE A 63 -0.76 -0.46 -28.92
CA PHE A 63 -1.28 -1.78 -29.29
C PHE A 63 -2.79 -1.90 -29.03
#